data_AF-A0A1Y4EQW7-F1
#
_entry.id   AF-A0A1Y4EQW7-F1
#
_cell.length_a   1.000
_cell.length_b   1.000
_cell.length_c   1.000
_cell.angle_alpha   90.00
_cell.angle_beta   90.00
_cell.angle_gamma   90.00
#
_symmetry.space_group_name_H-M   'P 1'
#
loop_
_entity.id
_entity.type
_entity.pdbx_description
1 polymer ?
#
loop_
_entity_poly.entity_id
_entity_poly.type
_entity_poly.pdbx_seq_one_letter_code
_entity_poly.pdbx_strand_id
1 'polypeptide(L)'
;MSKDFTVIYKILRTLQKWRGRESFEVELISAKAMKMEYEDWEQLMIELQEDGYIKGLVYSQGLTDMFPHIAEPIRPRITMKGIDFLNENEWMKKAAKALKSIGEFIP
;
A
#
# COMPACT_ATOMS: atom_id res chain seq x y z
N MET A 1 -0.25 15.75 -9.77
CA MET A 1 0.19 14.43 -9.26
C MET A 1 -1.05 13.74 -8.75
N SER A 2 -1.36 12.52 -9.21
CA SER A 2 -2.58 11.85 -8.75
C SER A 2 -2.47 11.56 -7.25
N LYS A 3 -3.61 11.59 -6.56
CA LYS A 3 -3.74 11.27 -5.13
C LYS A 3 -3.17 9.87 -4.82
N ASP A 4 -3.24 8.98 -5.80
CA ASP A 4 -2.87 7.56 -5.70
C ASP A 4 -1.37 7.37 -5.44
N PHE A 5 -0.48 8.14 -6.09
CA PHE A 5 0.97 8.00 -5.86
C PHE A 5 1.39 8.37 -4.43
N THR A 6 0.69 9.31 -3.79
CA THR A 6 0.93 9.67 -2.40
C THR A 6 0.49 8.54 -1.46
N VAL A 7 -0.66 7.92 -1.74
CA VAL A 7 -1.16 6.76 -1.00
C VAL A 7 -0.22 5.56 -1.15
N ILE A 8 0.15 5.21 -2.39
CA ILE A 8 1.09 4.12 -2.70
C ILE A 8 2.41 4.34 -1.94
N TYR A 9 2.97 5.56 -2.00
CA TYR A 9 4.19 5.88 -1.27
C TYR A 9 4.03 5.65 0.24
N LYS A 10 2.93 6.10 0.86
CA LYS A 10 2.67 5.89 2.28
C LYS A 10 2.60 4.39 2.62
N ILE A 11 1.81 3.61 1.87
CA ILE A 11 1.66 2.16 2.08
C ILE A 11 3.02 1.46 2.01
N LEU A 12 3.75 1.64 0.92
CA LEU A 12 5.04 0.98 0.71
C LEU A 12 6.06 1.44 1.75
N ARG A 13 6.11 2.74 2.10
CA ARG A 13 7.07 3.26 3.07
C ARG A 13 6.79 2.75 4.48
N THR A 14 5.52 2.65 4.89
CA THR A 14 5.13 2.03 6.16
C THR A 14 5.53 0.56 6.17
N LEU A 15 5.20 -0.21 5.14
CA LEU A 15 5.59 -1.63 5.04
C LEU A 15 7.12 -1.83 5.07
N GLN A 16 7.88 -0.93 4.45
CA GLN A 16 9.35 -0.95 4.52
C GLN A 16 9.86 -0.70 5.93
N LYS A 17 9.31 0.28 6.65
CA LYS A 17 9.70 0.63 8.02
C LYS A 17 9.44 -0.52 8.99
N TRP A 18 8.33 -1.22 8.80
CA TRP A 18 7.87 -2.31 9.65
C TRP A 18 8.32 -3.71 9.17
N ARG A 19 9.15 -3.78 8.12
CA ARG A 19 9.61 -5.06 7.53
C ARG A 19 10.20 -5.99 8.59
N GLY A 20 9.56 -7.15 8.78
CA GLY A 20 10.01 -8.21 9.70
C GLY A 20 9.66 -7.97 11.17
N ARG A 21 8.88 -6.93 11.49
CA ARG A 21 8.41 -6.65 12.86
C ARG A 21 7.03 -7.28 13.05
N GLU A 22 6.91 -8.19 14.01
CA GLU A 22 5.64 -8.87 14.31
C GLU A 22 4.59 -7.94 14.93
N SER A 23 5.02 -6.82 15.51
CA SER A 23 4.14 -5.78 16.06
C SER A 23 3.56 -4.82 15.00
N PHE A 24 3.64 -5.16 13.71
CA PHE A 24 3.01 -4.39 12.65
C PHE A 24 1.48 -4.54 12.71
N GLU A 25 0.78 -3.41 12.72
CA GLU A 25 -0.68 -3.31 12.67
C GLU A 25 -1.12 -2.87 11.28
N VAL A 26 -2.01 -3.63 10.64
CA VAL A 26 -2.51 -3.32 9.28
C VAL A 26 -3.29 -2.02 9.24
N GLU A 27 -3.85 -1.61 10.37
CA GLU A 27 -4.55 -0.36 10.61
C GLU A 27 -3.72 0.86 10.18
N LEU A 28 -2.38 0.78 10.28
CA LEU A 28 -1.45 1.83 9.86
C LEU A 28 -1.46 2.10 8.35
N ILE A 29 -1.90 1.12 7.56
CA ILE A 29 -2.04 1.22 6.10
C ILE A 29 -3.48 1.03 5.63
N SER A 30 -4.47 0.97 6.53
CA SER A 30 -5.88 0.79 6.21
C SER A 30 -6.46 1.90 5.31
N ALA A 31 -7.60 1.63 4.66
CA ALA A 31 -8.35 2.63 3.89
C ALA A 31 -8.59 3.93 4.68
N LYS A 32 -8.97 3.80 5.95
CA LYS A 32 -9.14 4.93 6.88
C LYS A 32 -7.84 5.73 7.07
N ALA A 33 -6.70 5.06 7.29
CA ALA A 33 -5.40 5.72 7.41
C ALA A 33 -4.96 6.42 6.11
N MET A 34 -5.38 5.89 4.97
CA MET A 34 -5.13 6.44 3.63
C MET A 34 -6.16 7.49 3.19
N LYS A 35 -7.23 7.71 3.97
CA LYS A 35 -8.32 8.66 3.67
C LYS A 35 -8.93 8.40 2.28
N MET A 36 -9.27 7.14 2.05
CA MET A 36 -9.94 6.65 0.85
C MET A 36 -11.01 5.60 1.23
N GLU A 37 -11.92 5.32 0.30
CA GLU A 37 -12.92 4.27 0.48
C GLU A 37 -12.27 2.89 0.55
N TYR A 38 -12.93 1.94 1.20
CA TYR A 38 -12.39 0.60 1.39
C TYR A 38 -12.21 -0.13 0.06
N GLU A 39 -13.18 -0.01 -0.85
CA GLU A 39 -13.18 -0.65 -2.15
C GLU A 39 -11.99 -0.20 -2.99
N ASP A 40 -11.73 1.11 -3.07
CA ASP A 40 -10.57 1.65 -3.78
C ASP A 40 -9.25 1.18 -3.16
N TRP A 41 -9.19 1.11 -1.83
CA TRP A 41 -8.00 0.65 -1.11
C TRP A 41 -7.75 -0.84 -1.34
N GLU A 42 -8.81 -1.65 -1.31
CA GLU A 42 -8.74 -3.09 -1.50
C GLU A 42 -8.21 -3.43 -2.90
N GLN A 43 -8.77 -2.78 -3.93
CA GLN A 43 -8.29 -2.98 -5.30
C GLN A 43 -6.85 -2.48 -5.47
N LEU A 44 -6.50 -1.32 -4.92
CA LEU A 44 -5.12 -0.82 -4.96
C LEU A 44 -4.13 -1.81 -4.30
N MET A 45 -4.49 -2.38 -3.16
CA MET A 45 -3.65 -3.36 -2.47
C MET A 45 -3.46 -4.64 -3.30
N ILE A 46 -4.50 -5.10 -3.99
CA ILE A 46 -4.44 -6.25 -4.91
C ILE A 46 -3.53 -5.92 -6.09
N GLU A 47 -3.71 -4.77 -6.75
CA GLU A 47 -2.87 -4.31 -7.87
C GLU A 47 -1.38 -4.21 -7.46
N LEU A 48 -1.09 -3.65 -6.28
CA LEU A 48 0.28 -3.61 -5.75
C LEU A 48 0.89 -5.00 -5.56
N GLN A 49 0.08 -6.01 -5.25
CA GLN A 49 0.55 -7.40 -5.15
C GLN A 49 0.73 -8.02 -6.53
N GLU A 50 -0.20 -7.82 -7.46
CA GLU A 50 -0.13 -8.35 -8.82
C GLU A 50 1.09 -7.80 -9.58
N ASP A 51 1.37 -6.51 -9.41
CA ASP A 51 2.59 -5.88 -9.92
C ASP A 51 3.84 -6.28 -9.12
N GLY A 52 3.70 -7.01 -8.02
CA GLY A 52 4.80 -7.54 -7.22
C GLY A 52 5.52 -6.50 -6.36
N TYR A 53 4.92 -5.32 -6.11
CA TYR A 53 5.46 -4.34 -5.16
C TYR A 53 5.27 -4.78 -3.71
N ILE A 54 4.17 -5.50 -3.44
CA ILE A 54 3.92 -6.17 -2.15
C ILE A 54 3.62 -7.66 -2.37
N LYS A 55 3.53 -8.41 -1.27
CA LYS A 55 3.12 -9.81 -1.25
C LYS A 55 2.47 -10.18 0.09
N GLY A 56 1.79 -11.31 0.14
CA GLY A 56 1.23 -11.87 1.37
C GLY A 56 -0.25 -11.56 1.59
N LEU A 57 -0.90 -10.88 0.65
CA LEU A 57 -2.36 -10.86 0.57
C LEU A 57 -2.84 -12.21 0.05
N VAL A 58 -3.92 -12.70 0.64
CA VAL A 58 -4.75 -13.76 0.09
C VAL A 58 -6.02 -13.08 -0.39
N TYR A 59 -6.36 -13.22 -1.66
CA TYR A 59 -7.59 -12.69 -2.20
C TYR A 59 -8.21 -13.71 -3.15
N SER A 60 -9.52 -13.59 -3.35
CA SER A 60 -10.27 -14.44 -4.27
C SER A 60 -11.39 -13.62 -4.90
N GLN A 61 -11.81 -14.05 -6.08
CA GLN A 61 -12.99 -13.53 -6.74
C GLN A 61 -13.98 -14.68 -6.92
N GLY A 62 -15.16 -14.56 -6.30
CA GLY A 62 -16.26 -15.48 -6.51
C GLY A 62 -16.92 -15.27 -7.87
N LEU A 63 -17.72 -16.25 -8.31
CA LEU A 63 -18.40 -16.20 -9.61
C LEU A 63 -19.39 -15.03 -9.75
N THR A 64 -19.92 -14.54 -8.63
CA THR A 64 -20.87 -13.43 -8.57
C THR A 64 -20.19 -12.09 -8.33
N ASP A 65 -18.90 -12.08 -8.02
CA ASP A 65 -18.19 -10.88 -7.61
C ASP A 65 -17.70 -10.13 -8.85
N MET A 66 -17.94 -8.83 -8.89
CA MET A 66 -17.41 -7.97 -9.95
C MET A 66 -15.89 -7.78 -9.83
N PHE A 67 -15.37 -7.81 -8.59
CA PHE A 67 -13.96 -7.56 -8.26
C PHE A 67 -13.44 -8.60 -7.26
N PRO A 68 -12.13 -8.86 -7.20
CA PRO A 68 -11.54 -9.69 -6.16
C PRO A 68 -11.59 -9.01 -4.78
N HIS A 69 -11.72 -9.81 -3.72
CA HIS A 69 -11.77 -9.35 -2.34
C HIS A 69 -10.67 -9.99 -1.48
N ILE A 70 -10.08 -9.22 -0.56
CA ILE A 70 -9.00 -9.68 0.32
C ILE A 70 -9.60 -10.50 1.47
N ALA A 71 -9.03 -11.68 1.72
CA ALA A 71 -9.35 -12.50 2.87
C ALA A 71 -8.54 -12.08 4.11
N GLU A 72 -9.21 -12.03 5.26
CA GLU A 72 -8.54 -11.87 6.56
C GLU A 72 -7.82 -13.17 6.98
N PRO A 73 -6.68 -13.10 7.72
CA PRO A 73 -6.02 -11.89 8.18
C PRO A 73 -5.17 -11.19 7.10
N ILE A 74 -5.29 -9.87 6.99
CA ILE A 74 -4.50 -9.06 6.04
C ILE A 74 -3.04 -8.93 6.51
N ARG A 75 -2.09 -9.58 5.81
CA ARG A 75 -0.66 -9.61 6.18
C ARG A 75 0.31 -9.23 5.03
N PRO A 76 0.18 -8.02 4.45
CA PRO A 76 1.04 -7.57 3.37
C PRO A 76 2.47 -7.34 3.84
N ARG A 77 3.41 -7.57 2.94
CA ARG A 77 4.85 -7.31 3.10
C ARG A 77 5.39 -6.70 1.82
N ILE A 78 6.24 -5.68 1.95
CA ILE A 78 6.92 -5.11 0.78
C ILE A 78 7.92 -6.11 0.18
N THR A 79 8.06 -6.10 -1.15
CA THR A 79 9.08 -6.87 -1.88
C THR A 79 10.34 -6.05 -2.14
N MET A 80 11.39 -6.65 -2.72
CA MET A 80 12.54 -5.88 -3.21
C MET A 80 12.13 -4.92 -4.34
N LYS A 81 11.28 -5.37 -5.28
CA LYS A 81 10.73 -4.52 -6.36
C LYS A 81 9.98 -3.31 -5.80
N GLY A 82 9.20 -3.48 -4.73
CA GLY A 82 8.53 -2.36 -4.06
C GLY A 82 9.51 -1.35 -3.43
N ILE A 83 10.63 -1.83 -2.87
CA ILE A 83 11.68 -0.97 -2.32
C ILE A 83 12.40 -0.19 -3.43
N ASP A 84 12.72 -0.85 -4.54
CA ASP A 84 13.39 -0.21 -5.68
C ASP A 84 12.46 0.85 -6.30
N PHE A 85 11.18 0.53 -6.47
CA PHE A 85 10.17 1.48 -6.95
C PHE A 85 10.07 2.73 -6.06
N LEU A 86 10.04 2.57 -4.72
CA LEU A 86 10.05 3.69 -3.77
C LEU A 86 11.23 4.64 -3.95
N ASN A 87 12.41 4.10 -4.24
CA ASN A 87 13.66 4.85 -4.27
C ASN A 87 13.95 5.46 -5.65
N GLU A 88 13.63 4.75 -6.71
CA GLU A 88 14.06 5.09 -8.07
C GLU A 88 12.98 5.81 -8.88
N ASN A 89 11.70 5.56 -8.62
CA ASN A 89 10.62 6.13 -9.40
C ASN A 89 10.44 7.64 -9.15
N GLU A 90 10.39 8.43 -10.22
CA GLU A 90 10.23 9.90 -10.14
C GLU A 90 8.91 10.32 -9.49
N TRP A 91 7.83 9.56 -9.65
CA TRP A 91 6.57 9.82 -8.97
C TRP A 91 6.66 9.52 -7.47
N MET A 92 7.37 8.47 -7.06
CA MET A 92 7.61 8.20 -5.63
C MET A 92 8.44 9.31 -4.97
N LYS A 93 9.50 9.79 -5.64
CA LYS A 93 10.29 10.94 -5.16
C LYS A 93 9.44 12.20 -5.02
N LYS A 94 8.56 12.47 -5.98
CA LYS A 94 7.62 13.61 -5.93
C LYS A 94 6.59 13.44 -4.80
N ALA A 95 6.08 12.23 -4.56
CA ALA A 95 5.15 11.93 -3.48
C ALA A 95 5.80 12.14 -2.11
N ALA A 96 7.04 11.67 -1.94
CA ALA A 96 7.84 11.92 -0.75
C ALA A 96 8.02 13.43 -0.46
N LYS A 97 8.30 14.23 -1.49
CA LYS A 97 8.43 15.70 -1.37
C LYS A 97 7.11 16.35 -0.96
N ALA A 98 6.00 15.94 -1.58
CA ALA A 98 4.68 16.47 -1.26
C ALA A 98 4.31 16.23 0.21
N LEU A 99 4.47 15.00 0.70
CA LEU A 99 4.21 14.64 2.10
C LEU A 99 5.08 15.43 3.08
N LYS A 100 6.37 15.59 2.79
CA LYS A 100 7.28 16.40 3.61
C LYS A 100 6.83 17.87 3.66
N SER A 101 6.37 18.43 2.55
CA SER A 101 5.97 19.84 2.48
C SER A 101 4.74 20.17 3.33
N ILE A 102 3.84 19.21 3.51
CA ILE A 102 2.62 19.36 4.31
C ILE A 102 2.77 18.83 5.75
N GLY A 103 3.97 18.39 6.12
CA GLY A 103 4.26 17.85 7.46
C GLY A 103 3.52 16.54 7.76
N GLU A 104 3.14 15.76 6.76
CA GLU A 104 2.38 14.54 6.98
C GLU A 104 3.27 13.43 7.58
N PHE A 105 2.78 12.84 8.67
CA PHE A 105 3.47 11.77 9.39
C PHE A 105 3.30 10.42 8.69
N ILE A 106 4.39 9.64 8.64
CA ILE A 106 4.39 8.26 8.16
C ILE A 106 4.73 7.35 9.35
N PRO A 107 3.77 6.50 9.78
CA PRO A 107 3.92 5.62 10.93
C PRO A 107 4.95 4.52 10.73
#